data_AF-A0A1F2RB74-F1
#
_entry.id   AF-A0A1F2RB74-F1
#
_cell.length_a   1.000
_cell.length_b   1.000
_cell.length_c   1.000
_cell.angle_alpha   90.00
_cell.angle_beta   90.00
_cell.angle_gamma   90.00
#
_symmetry.space_group_name_H-M   'P 1'
#
loop_
_entity.id
_entity.type
_entity.pdbx_description
1 polymer ?
#
loop_
_entity_poly.entity_id
_entity_poly.type
_entity_poly.pdbx_seq_one_letter_code
_entity_poly.pdbx_strand_id
1 'polypeptide(L)'
;MRKKNSIKKGSTTAGNLEERFERGVSVLDYFETENRRVGVDLPPWAIKALDQEATRRGITRQALIKTWLVDRLDLLEDHRIGDRE
;
A
#
# COMPACT_ATOMS: atom_id res chain seq x y z
N MET A 1 -39.78 -6.28 12.25
CA MET A 1 -39.12 -7.36 11.48
C MET A 1 -38.57 -6.79 10.17
N ARG A 2 -37.26 -6.90 9.93
CA ARG A 2 -36.63 -6.94 8.59
C ARG A 2 -35.16 -7.31 8.81
N LYS A 3 -34.87 -8.62 8.83
CA LYS A 3 -33.50 -9.13 8.83
C LYS A 3 -32.90 -8.77 7.47
N LYS A 4 -32.02 -7.77 7.42
CA LYS A 4 -31.18 -7.51 6.24
C LYS A 4 -30.11 -8.60 6.23
N ASN A 5 -30.40 -9.70 5.54
CA ASN A 5 -29.41 -10.71 5.21
C ASN A 5 -28.33 -10.06 4.35
N SER A 6 -27.17 -9.73 4.95
CA SER A 6 -25.95 -9.55 4.18
C SER A 6 -25.58 -10.93 3.63
N ILE A 7 -25.92 -11.17 2.36
CA ILE A 7 -25.35 -12.30 1.62
C ILE A 7 -23.84 -12.09 1.68
N LYS A 8 -23.14 -12.98 2.39
CA LYS A 8 -21.68 -13.09 2.34
C LYS A 8 -21.30 -13.34 0.88
N LYS A 9 -21.06 -12.28 0.12
CA LYS A 9 -20.68 -12.37 -1.28
C LYS A 9 -19.19 -12.70 -1.28
N GLY A 10 -18.83 -13.87 -1.80
CA GLY A 10 -17.45 -14.36 -1.82
C GLY A 10 -16.49 -13.32 -2.39
N SER A 11 -15.21 -13.38 -1.99
CA SER A 11 -14.20 -12.44 -2.45
C SER A 11 -14.10 -12.42 -3.97
N THR A 12 -13.89 -11.23 -4.53
CA THR A 12 -13.61 -11.08 -5.94
C THR A 12 -12.26 -11.74 -6.25
N THR A 13 -12.21 -12.51 -7.33
CA THR A 13 -11.03 -13.22 -7.83
C THR A 13 -10.84 -12.88 -9.30
N ALA A 14 -9.65 -13.18 -9.85
CA ALA A 14 -9.35 -12.91 -11.26
C ALA A 14 -10.41 -13.51 -12.22
N GLY A 15 -10.90 -14.72 -11.92
CA GLY A 15 -11.86 -15.43 -12.77
C GLY A 15 -13.31 -14.93 -12.68
N ASN A 16 -13.67 -14.13 -11.67
CA ASN A 16 -15.04 -13.62 -11.49
C ASN A 16 -15.13 -12.08 -11.54
N LEU A 17 -14.02 -11.40 -11.85
CA LEU A 17 -13.90 -9.95 -11.85
C LEU A 17 -14.87 -9.30 -12.85
N GLU A 18 -14.80 -9.74 -14.11
CA GLU A 18 -15.61 -9.22 -15.23
C GLU A 18 -17.11 -9.35 -14.95
N GLU A 19 -17.56 -10.56 -14.58
CA GLU A 19 -18.97 -10.85 -14.31
C GLU A 19 -19.51 -10.01 -13.14
N ARG A 20 -18.71 -9.84 -12.08
CA ARG A 20 -19.11 -9.03 -10.92
C ARG A 20 -19.21 -7.55 -11.26
N PHE A 21 -18.28 -7.04 -12.08
CA PHE A 21 -18.30 -5.65 -12.54
C PHE A 21 -19.55 -5.36 -13.41
N GLU A 22 -19.82 -6.19 -14.42
CA GLU A 22 -21.00 -6.09 -15.29
C GLU A 22 -22.32 -6.13 -14.52
N ARG A 23 -22.35 -6.89 -13.41
CA ARG A 23 -23.51 -6.99 -12.51
C ARG A 23 -23.62 -5.84 -11.50
N GLY A 24 -22.76 -4.82 -11.59
CA GLY A 24 -22.73 -3.67 -10.68
C GLY A 24 -22.35 -4.04 -9.24
N VAL A 25 -21.65 -5.16 -9.05
CA VAL A 25 -21.15 -5.62 -7.75
C VAL A 25 -19.79 -4.97 -7.50
N SER A 26 -19.55 -4.52 -6.27
CA SER A 26 -18.22 -4.03 -5.90
C SER A 26 -17.16 -5.12 -6.12
N VAL A 27 -16.11 -4.72 -6.84
CA VAL A 27 -14.89 -5.51 -7.10
C VAL A 27 -13.67 -4.92 -6.40
N LEU A 28 -13.86 -3.89 -5.58
CA LEU A 28 -12.75 -3.20 -4.90
C LEU A 28 -11.99 -4.10 -3.92
N ASP A 29 -12.62 -5.18 -3.44
CA ASP A 29 -11.99 -6.20 -2.60
C ASP A 29 -10.93 -7.03 -3.34
N TYR A 30 -10.92 -7.02 -4.68
CA TYR A 30 -9.86 -7.62 -5.50
C TYR A 30 -8.61 -6.75 -5.59
N PHE A 31 -8.77 -5.44 -5.46
CA PHE A 31 -7.67 -4.50 -5.52
C PHE A 31 -7.18 -4.22 -4.11
N GLU A 32 -5.90 -4.41 -3.82
CA GLU A 32 -5.30 -4.00 -2.55
C GLU A 32 -5.26 -2.48 -2.46
N THR A 33 -6.38 -1.88 -2.03
CA THR A 33 -6.58 -0.43 -2.00
C THR A 33 -6.38 0.18 -0.62
N GLU A 34 -6.13 -0.64 0.41
CA GLU A 34 -6.07 -0.17 1.80
C GLU A 34 -4.70 0.44 2.14
N ASN A 35 -4.57 1.75 1.91
CA ASN A 35 -3.45 2.52 2.46
C ASN A 35 -3.63 2.71 3.98
N ARG A 36 -2.66 2.27 4.78
CA ARG A 36 -2.61 2.57 6.22
C ARG A 36 -1.75 3.80 6.50
N ARG A 37 -2.25 4.71 7.35
CA ARG A 37 -1.48 5.86 7.84
C ARG A 37 -0.61 5.43 9.01
N VAL A 38 0.65 5.84 9.00
CA VAL A 38 1.60 5.61 10.08
C VAL A 38 2.14 6.98 10.53
N GLY A 39 1.98 7.30 11.81
CA GLY A 39 2.61 8.47 12.43
C GLY A 39 4.01 8.10 12.92
N VAL A 40 4.99 8.97 12.66
CA VAL A 40 6.39 8.77 13.06
C VAL A 40 6.96 10.10 13.53
N ASP A 41 7.62 10.06 14.68
CA ASP A 41 8.40 11.18 15.20
C ASP A 41 9.83 11.09 14.70
N LEU A 42 10.34 12.18 14.14
CA LEU A 42 11.70 12.28 13.62
C LEU A 42 12.44 13.43 14.29
N PRO A 43 13.72 13.26 14.64
CA PRO A 43 14.50 14.34 15.21
C PRO A 43 14.69 15.48 14.18
N PRO A 44 14.88 16.74 14.62
CA PRO A 44 14.96 17.89 13.72
C PRO A 44 16.03 17.77 12.63
N TRP A 45 17.17 17.13 12.93
CA TRP A 45 18.25 16.93 11.96
C TRP A 45 17.82 16.01 10.80
N ALA A 46 16.99 15.00 11.07
CA ALA A 46 16.51 14.07 10.06
C ALA A 46 15.51 14.75 9.11
N ILE A 47 14.60 15.57 9.67
CA ILE A 47 13.65 16.36 8.88
C ILE A 47 14.41 17.30 7.94
N LYS A 48 15.42 18.01 8.45
CA LYS A 48 16.25 18.91 7.63
C LYS A 48 16.96 18.18 6.48
N ALA A 49 17.53 17.01 6.75
CA ALA A 49 18.17 16.19 5.72
C ALA A 49 17.17 15.72 4.65
N LEU A 50 15.98 15.28 5.08
CA LEU A 50 14.90 14.88 4.16
C LEU A 50 14.44 16.04 3.28
N ASP A 51 14.34 17.25 3.82
CA ASP A 51 13.95 18.44 3.05
C ASP A 51 14.96 18.83 1.99
N GLN A 52 16.24 18.80 2.35
CA GLN A 52 17.33 19.07 1.40
C GLN A 52 17.31 18.08 0.25
N GLU A 53 17.14 16.79 0.56
CA GLU A 53 17.14 15.74 -0.46
C GLU A 53 15.88 15.77 -1.32
N ALA A 54 14.72 16.01 -0.72
CA ALA A 54 13.46 16.16 -1.44
C ALA A 54 13.53 17.35 -2.42
N THR A 55 14.09 18.48 -1.97
CA THR A 55 14.33 19.65 -2.82
C THR A 55 15.30 19.33 -3.95
N ARG A 56 16.42 18.65 -3.66
CA ARG A 56 17.41 18.25 -4.66
C ARG A 56 16.82 17.35 -5.75
N ARG A 57 15.88 16.48 -5.38
CA ARG A 57 15.17 15.57 -6.31
C ARG A 57 13.92 16.18 -6.95
N GLY A 58 13.49 17.36 -6.51
CA GLY A 58 12.27 18.00 -7.00
C GLY A 58 10.97 17.25 -6.62
N ILE A 59 10.97 16.53 -5.50
CA ILE A 59 9.81 15.77 -5.01
C ILE A 59 9.39 16.22 -3.62
N THR A 60 8.20 15.81 -3.18
CA THR A 60 7.76 16.09 -1.80
C THR A 60 8.49 15.20 -0.81
N ARG A 61 8.63 15.68 0.44
CA ARG A 61 9.18 14.89 1.55
C ARG A 61 8.47 13.55 1.70
N GLN A 62 7.14 13.54 1.58
CA GLN A 62 6.32 12.33 1.68
C GLN A 62 6.63 11.32 0.58
N ALA A 63 6.84 11.79 -0.66
CA ALA A 63 7.23 10.94 -1.77
C ALA A 63 8.63 10.34 -1.54
N LEU A 64 9.59 11.16 -1.09
CA LEU A 64 10.94 10.69 -0.76
C LEU A 64 10.92 9.60 0.31
N ILE A 65 10.20 9.84 1.42
CA ILE A 65 10.06 8.88 2.52
C ILE A 65 9.44 7.58 2.00
N LYS A 66 8.39 7.66 1.17
CA LYS A 66 7.72 6.49 0.62
C LYS A 66 8.67 5.65 -0.23
N THR A 67 9.40 6.29 -1.15
CA THR A 67 10.35 5.60 -2.03
C THR A 67 11.44 4.90 -1.22
N TRP A 68 12.10 5.60 -0.30
CA TRP A 68 13.17 4.99 0.51
C TRP A 68 12.68 3.86 1.42
N LEU A 69 11.46 3.96 1.95
CA LEU A 69 10.89 2.89 2.77
C LEU A 69 10.65 1.64 1.93
N VAL A 70 10.07 1.78 0.74
CA VAL A 70 9.86 0.65 -0.18
C VAL A 70 11.20 0.06 -0.62
N ASP A 71 12.12 0.88 -1.12
CA ASP A 71 13.45 0.42 -1.56
C ASP A 71 14.17 -0.36 -0.44
N ARG A 72 14.06 0.09 0.81
CA ARG A 72 14.68 -0.59 1.94
C ARG A 72 13.99 -1.89 2.30
N LEU A 73 12.66 -1.98 2.18
CA LEU A 73 11.91 -3.21 2.42
C LEU A 73 12.21 -4.25 1.33
N ASP A 74 12.24 -3.85 0.06
CA ASP A 74 12.57 -4.73 -1.06
C ASP A 74 13.96 -5.36 -0.86
N LEU A 75 14.96 -4.56 -0.50
CA LEU A 75 16.31 -5.05 -0.19
C LEU A 75 16.34 -6.06 0.98
N LEU A 76 15.49 -5.86 1.99
CA LEU A 76 15.38 -6.78 3.12
C LEU A 76 14.68 -8.09 2.72
N GLU A 77 13.70 -8.04 1.83
CA GLU A 77 13.03 -9.23 1.30
C GLU A 77 13.98 -10.05 0.41
N ASP A 78 14.72 -9.40 -0.48
CA ASP A 78 15.71 -10.06 -1.34
C ASP A 78 16.79 -10.78 -0.52
N HIS A 79 17.29 -10.16 0.56
CA HIS A 79 18.27 -10.81 1.45
C HIS A 79 17.69 -12.05 2.16
N ARG A 80 16.40 -12.05 2.49
CA ARG A 80 15.73 -13.19 3.14
C ARG A 80 15.51 -14.38 2.20
N ILE A 81 15.56 -14.15 0.89
CA ILE A 81 15.49 -15.22 -0.12
C ILE A 81 16.88 -15.84 -0.33
N GLY A 82 17.96 -15.04 -0.30
CA GLY A 82 19.34 -15.51 -0.45
C GLY A 82 19.86 -16.40 0.68
N ASP A 83 19.34 -16.27 1.91
CA ASP A 83 19.75 -17.07 3.07
C ASP A 83 19.09 -18.47 3.15
N ARG A 84 18.28 -18.87 2.16
CA ARG A 84 17.51 -20.13 2.17
C ARG A 84 18.01 -21.22 1.20
N GLU A 85 19.14 -21.00 0.52
CA GLU A 85 19.85 -22.02 -0.27
C GLU A 85 21.05 -22.60 0.49
#